data_AF-A0A2A3YN66-F1
#
_entry.id   AF-A0A2A3YN66-F1
#
_cell.length_a   1.000
_cell.length_b   1.000
_cell.length_c   1.000
_cell.angle_alpha   90.00
_cell.angle_beta   90.00
_cell.angle_gamma   90.00
#
_symmetry.space_group_name_H-M   'P 1'
#
loop_
_entity.id
_entity.type
_entity.pdbx_description
1 polymer ?
#
loop_
_entity_poly.entity_id
_entity_poly.type
_entity_poly.pdbx_seq_one_letter_code
_entity_poly.pdbx_strand_id
1 'polypeptide(L)'
;MSIHNLTPTAMAARPGAGAGALPATARALAILVAGMALLLGAVLPAQAAIQTPHQIGVRLTPLDLADQDTLQTLTVTVTNSSREAMTETSVDLHGPAGWSIAPAQREVEEPIAAGDTVTESFQVRVPTLREGFRVHPFTATVTYNGGDGHGTVVQERVQTTGTPLASLEEAYDNVGATTLDTLAEGDFDGEGNSFSAEQLSEAGVESGAHVTGAGAEFTWPDVEAGTADNATAGGEAISLSGSGSDLAFLASGSGMNATGTATVFYTDGTTSTGTISVPNWTGAGANPDAEVVAATSGRNTPDGYGNENGTYSVYAVSIPLEQDKQVETVMLPGNGSIHVFDMQVVG
;
A
#
# COMPACT_ATOMS: atom_id res chain seq x y z
N MET A 1 -52.30 -29.56 -45.67
CA MET A 1 -53.10 -28.49 -45.05
C MET A 1 -52.48 -27.16 -45.46
N SER A 2 -53.31 -26.23 -45.90
CA SER A 2 -53.01 -25.20 -46.93
C SER A 2 -51.94 -24.15 -46.63
N ILE A 3 -51.42 -23.68 -47.77
CA ILE A 3 -50.53 -22.54 -48.05
C ILE A 3 -51.40 -21.28 -48.27
N HIS A 4 -50.97 -20.11 -47.77
CA HIS A 4 -51.31 -18.76 -48.27
C HIS A 4 -50.02 -17.92 -48.05
N ASN A 5 -49.22 -17.48 -49.04
CA ASN A 5 -49.46 -16.57 -50.18
C ASN A 5 -50.23 -15.29 -49.78
N LEU A 6 -49.87 -14.05 -50.14
CA LEU A 6 -48.82 -13.46 -50.97
C LEU A 6 -49.00 -11.92 -50.91
N THR A 7 -47.87 -11.17 -50.90
CA THR A 7 -47.59 -9.91 -51.65
C THR A 7 -48.13 -8.51 -51.28
N PRO A 8 -47.41 -7.44 -51.73
CA PRO A 8 -47.25 -6.14 -51.10
C PRO A 8 -47.86 -4.99 -51.95
N THR A 9 -47.61 -3.73 -51.58
CA THR A 9 -47.69 -2.63 -52.54
C THR A 9 -46.67 -1.54 -52.24
N ALA A 10 -45.87 -1.24 -53.25
CA ALA A 10 -44.94 -0.11 -53.33
C ALA A 10 -45.57 1.02 -54.17
N MET A 11 -45.25 2.26 -53.83
CA MET A 11 -45.41 3.47 -54.65
C MET A 11 -44.54 4.56 -54.00
N ALA A 12 -43.92 5.52 -54.66
CA ALA A 12 -43.36 5.72 -55.99
C ALA A 12 -42.51 7.01 -55.89
N ALA A 13 -41.65 7.24 -56.88
CA ALA A 13 -40.51 8.15 -56.90
C ALA A 13 -40.81 9.68 -57.00
N ARG A 14 -39.87 10.48 -56.45
CA ARG A 14 -39.11 11.68 -56.96
C ARG A 14 -39.83 12.79 -57.80
N PRO A 15 -39.17 13.95 -58.05
CA PRO A 15 -38.49 14.92 -57.17
C PRO A 15 -38.94 16.38 -57.48
N GLY A 16 -38.56 17.36 -56.66
CA GLY A 16 -38.73 18.79 -56.96
C GLY A 16 -37.60 19.62 -56.37
N ALA A 17 -36.73 20.14 -57.23
CA ALA A 17 -35.70 21.12 -56.88
C ALA A 17 -36.29 22.53 -56.98
N GLY A 18 -36.09 23.35 -55.95
CA GLY A 18 -36.40 24.77 -55.96
C GLY A 18 -35.39 25.50 -55.09
N ALA A 19 -34.50 26.28 -55.74
CA ALA A 19 -33.57 27.17 -55.09
C ALA A 19 -34.32 28.39 -54.53
N GLY A 20 -34.03 28.76 -53.28
CA GLY A 20 -34.54 29.97 -52.62
C GLY A 20 -33.50 30.48 -51.62
N ALA A 21 -33.29 31.80 -51.64
CA ALA A 21 -32.16 32.53 -51.08
C ALA A 21 -32.01 32.54 -49.54
N LEU A 22 -30.78 32.86 -49.10
CA LEU A 22 -30.31 33.12 -47.72
C LEU A 22 -31.08 34.27 -47.03
N PRO A 23 -31.18 34.33 -45.67
CA PRO A 23 -30.11 34.97 -44.87
C PRO A 23 -29.89 34.39 -43.46
N ALA A 24 -28.94 35.05 -42.78
CA ALA A 24 -28.17 34.65 -41.61
C ALA A 24 -28.89 34.63 -40.24
N THR A 25 -28.11 34.10 -39.27
CA THR A 25 -28.18 34.24 -37.80
C THR A 25 -28.97 33.17 -37.04
N ALA A 26 -28.26 32.34 -36.26
CA ALA A 26 -28.34 32.29 -34.80
C ALA A 26 -27.56 31.07 -34.25
N ARG A 27 -26.86 31.31 -33.14
CA ARG A 27 -26.07 30.36 -32.35
C ARG A 27 -27.00 29.33 -31.67
N ALA A 28 -26.62 28.05 -31.59
CA ALA A 28 -26.66 27.23 -30.37
C ALA A 28 -26.20 25.77 -30.59
N LEU A 29 -25.15 25.42 -29.85
CA LEU A 29 -24.85 24.19 -29.09
C LEU A 29 -25.30 22.78 -29.55
N ALA A 30 -24.27 21.91 -29.60
CA ALA A 30 -24.16 20.52 -29.14
C ALA A 30 -24.94 19.39 -29.85
N ILE A 31 -24.18 18.54 -30.55
CA ILE A 31 -24.41 17.08 -30.57
C ILE A 31 -23.07 16.37 -30.36
N LEU A 32 -23.11 15.45 -29.39
CA LEU A 32 -22.10 14.52 -28.90
C LEU A 32 -21.58 13.58 -30.01
N VAL A 33 -20.27 13.36 -30.11
CA VAL A 33 -19.71 12.10 -30.62
C VAL A 33 -18.50 11.72 -29.76
N ALA A 34 -18.65 10.65 -28.99
CA ALA A 34 -17.56 9.95 -28.33
C ALA A 34 -16.67 9.29 -29.39
N GLY A 35 -15.44 9.82 -29.55
CA GLY A 35 -14.41 9.23 -30.39
C GLY A 35 -13.40 8.49 -29.52
N MET A 36 -13.47 7.17 -29.55
CA MET A 36 -12.51 6.24 -28.95
C MET A 36 -11.16 6.41 -29.68
N ALA A 37 -10.14 6.93 -29.00
CA ALA A 37 -8.79 7.04 -29.55
C ALA A 37 -7.89 5.95 -28.92
N LEU A 38 -7.54 4.94 -29.73
CA LEU A 38 -6.38 4.10 -29.47
C LEU A 38 -5.12 4.97 -29.57
N LEU A 39 -4.43 5.16 -28.45
CA LEU A 39 -3.09 5.74 -28.41
C LEU A 39 -2.07 4.61 -28.27
N LEU A 40 -1.33 4.32 -29.35
CA LEU A 40 -0.03 3.68 -29.23
C LEU A 40 0.88 4.66 -28.46
N GLY A 41 1.18 4.32 -27.21
CA GLY A 41 2.12 5.07 -26.39
C GLY A 41 3.55 4.89 -26.88
N ALA A 42 4.10 5.92 -27.54
CA ALA A 42 5.53 6.10 -27.54
C ALA A 42 5.93 6.54 -26.11
N VAL A 43 6.62 5.67 -25.38
CA VAL A 43 7.20 6.00 -24.07
C VAL A 43 8.36 6.95 -24.33
N LEU A 44 8.10 8.25 -24.22
CA LEU A 44 9.15 9.22 -23.94
C LEU A 44 9.54 9.01 -22.47
N PRO A 45 10.83 8.94 -22.11
CA PRO A 45 11.20 9.01 -20.70
C PRO A 45 10.72 10.36 -20.16
N ALA A 46 9.84 10.32 -19.17
CA ALA A 46 9.50 11.52 -18.42
C ALA A 46 10.79 11.99 -17.74
N GLN A 47 11.34 13.11 -18.20
CA GLN A 47 12.34 13.86 -17.42
C GLN A 47 11.65 14.22 -16.10
N ALA A 48 11.97 13.51 -15.02
CA ALA A 48 11.58 13.94 -13.68
C ALA A 48 12.19 15.33 -13.47
N ALA A 49 11.35 16.36 -13.45
CA ALA A 49 11.78 17.68 -13.04
C ALA A 49 12.33 17.53 -11.61
N ILE A 50 13.57 17.95 -11.39
CA ILE A 50 14.12 18.05 -10.03
C ILE A 50 13.31 19.16 -9.36
N GLN A 51 12.21 18.80 -8.71
CA GLN A 51 11.49 19.73 -7.86
C GLN A 51 12.42 20.09 -6.72
N THR A 52 12.65 21.38 -6.52
CA THR A 52 13.35 21.88 -5.34
C THR A 52 12.63 21.36 -4.10
N PRO A 53 13.35 20.84 -3.09
CA PRO A 53 12.70 20.36 -1.88
C PRO A 53 11.90 21.50 -1.23
N HIS A 54 10.76 21.16 -0.65
CA HIS A 54 9.96 22.11 0.11
C HIS A 54 10.78 22.75 1.23
N GLN A 55 10.57 24.05 1.43
CA GLN A 55 11.13 24.77 2.59
C GLN A 55 10.03 25.17 3.58
N ILE A 56 8.78 24.78 3.31
CA ILE A 56 7.66 24.96 4.22
C ILE A 56 7.44 23.64 4.96
N GLY A 57 7.56 23.69 6.29
CA GLY A 57 7.29 22.56 7.17
C GLY A 57 5.89 22.65 7.75
N VAL A 58 5.20 21.52 7.88
CA VAL A 58 3.91 21.43 8.56
C VAL A 58 3.98 20.33 9.60
N ARG A 59 3.42 20.58 10.80
CA ARG A 59 3.34 19.60 11.88
C ARG A 59 1.96 19.62 12.50
N LEU A 60 1.43 18.44 12.78
CA LEU A 60 0.15 18.24 13.46
C LEU A 60 0.42 17.67 14.85
N THR A 61 -0.26 18.17 15.88
CA THR A 61 -0.24 17.53 17.21
C THR A 61 -1.09 16.27 17.24
N PRO A 62 -0.71 15.24 18.01
CA PRO A 62 -1.56 14.09 18.23
C PRO A 62 -2.78 14.44 19.09
N LEU A 63 -3.87 13.69 18.89
CA LEU A 63 -5.01 13.61 19.80
C LEU A 63 -4.85 12.44 20.77
N ASP A 64 -5.49 12.52 21.94
CA ASP A 64 -5.63 11.37 22.84
C ASP A 64 -6.79 10.49 22.38
N LEU A 65 -6.50 9.43 21.63
CA LEU A 65 -7.54 8.55 21.10
C LEU A 65 -8.20 7.64 22.16
N ALA A 66 -7.66 7.61 23.38
CA ALA A 66 -8.30 6.92 24.50
C ALA A 66 -9.45 7.76 25.11
N ASP A 67 -9.37 9.09 25.02
CA ASP A 67 -10.42 10.01 25.47
C ASP A 67 -11.49 10.21 24.38
N GLN A 68 -12.41 9.26 24.28
CA GLN A 68 -13.46 9.22 23.26
C GLN A 68 -14.69 10.07 23.64
N ASP A 69 -15.47 10.44 22.62
CA ASP A 69 -16.67 11.27 22.72
C ASP A 69 -16.45 12.70 23.27
N THR A 70 -15.19 13.12 23.34
CA THR A 70 -14.77 14.47 23.77
C THR A 70 -14.39 15.36 22.59
N LEU A 71 -14.38 16.67 22.86
CA LEU A 71 -13.80 17.67 21.95
C LEU A 71 -12.35 17.90 22.38
N GLN A 72 -11.43 17.67 21.46
CA GLN A 72 -10.01 17.87 21.66
C GLN A 72 -9.45 18.89 20.67
N THR A 73 -8.35 19.53 21.04
CA THR A 73 -7.70 20.52 20.18
C THR A 73 -6.57 19.88 19.40
N LEU A 74 -6.70 19.85 18.07
CA LEU A 74 -5.59 19.57 17.17
C LEU A 74 -5.00 20.90 16.71
N THR A 75 -3.68 21.01 16.72
CA THR A 75 -2.97 22.19 16.22
C THR A 75 -2.16 21.85 14.99
N VAL A 76 -2.25 22.71 13.97
CA VAL A 76 -1.40 22.66 12.77
C VAL A 76 -0.38 23.79 12.88
N THR A 77 0.91 23.45 12.97
CA THR A 77 2.01 24.42 12.96
C THR A 77 2.64 24.46 11.58
N VAL A 78 2.69 25.65 10.98
CA VAL A 78 3.33 25.90 9.68
C VAL A 78 4.62 26.68 9.93
N THR A 79 5.73 26.19 9.40
CA THR A 79 7.07 26.78 9.51
C THR A 79 7.56 27.23 8.14
N ASN A 80 7.86 28.51 7.97
CA ASN A 80 8.45 29.04 6.75
C ASN A 80 9.98 29.06 6.86
N SER A 81 10.68 28.05 6.32
CA SER A 81 12.15 28.04 6.26
C SER A 81 12.71 28.60 4.94
N SER A 82 11.85 29.17 4.11
CA SER A 82 12.26 29.83 2.87
C SER A 82 12.80 31.24 3.16
N ARG A 83 13.17 31.97 2.10
CA ARG A 83 13.66 33.36 2.20
C ARG A 83 12.59 34.41 1.93
N GLU A 84 11.42 34.01 1.45
CA GLU A 84 10.32 34.90 1.12
C GLU A 84 9.17 34.69 2.12
N ALA A 85 8.39 35.73 2.37
CA ALA A 85 7.21 35.58 3.22
C ALA A 85 6.14 34.71 2.52
N MET A 86 5.37 33.96 3.31
CA MET A 86 4.13 33.34 2.84
C MET A 86 2.97 34.31 3.06
N THR A 87 2.16 34.54 2.05
CA THR A 87 0.96 35.39 2.11
C THR A 87 -0.26 34.62 1.66
N GLU A 88 -1.47 35.11 2.00
CA GLU A 88 -2.74 34.44 1.65
C GLU A 88 -2.71 32.95 2.04
N THR A 89 -2.23 32.67 3.27
CA THR A 89 -2.05 31.30 3.72
C THR A 89 -3.37 30.75 4.28
N SER A 90 -3.86 29.65 3.72
CA SER A 90 -5.00 28.90 4.24
C SER A 90 -4.54 27.52 4.71
N VAL A 91 -5.11 27.04 5.81
CA VAL A 91 -4.91 25.72 6.39
C VAL A 91 -6.24 24.98 6.40
N ASP A 92 -6.35 23.94 5.56
CA ASP A 92 -7.47 23.01 5.50
C ASP A 92 -7.10 21.72 6.25
N LEU A 93 -7.91 21.34 7.24
CA LEU A 93 -7.73 20.13 8.03
C LEU A 93 -8.82 19.11 7.72
N HIS A 94 -8.39 17.95 7.26
CA HIS A 94 -9.21 16.76 7.09
C HIS A 94 -8.82 15.71 8.12
N GLY A 95 -9.82 15.04 8.70
CA GLY A 95 -9.60 13.91 9.61
C GLY A 95 -10.19 12.62 9.03
N PRO A 96 -10.18 11.54 9.83
CA PRO A 96 -10.69 10.26 9.39
C PRO A 96 -12.17 10.33 9.00
N ALA A 97 -12.60 9.46 8.09
CA ALA A 97 -13.98 9.45 7.60
C ALA A 97 -14.99 9.36 8.76
N GLY A 98 -15.95 10.28 8.77
CA GLY A 98 -17.00 10.36 9.80
C GLY A 98 -16.63 11.13 11.06
N TRP A 99 -15.40 11.64 11.19
CA TRP A 99 -15.00 12.50 12.30
C TRP A 99 -15.47 13.94 12.08
N SER A 100 -15.76 14.65 13.16
CA SER A 100 -16.20 16.05 13.10
C SER A 100 -15.06 16.99 13.46
N ILE A 101 -14.78 17.95 12.59
CA ILE A 101 -13.74 18.98 12.76
C ILE A 101 -14.38 20.36 12.59
N ALA A 102 -14.07 21.29 13.51
CA ALA A 102 -14.60 22.65 13.46
C ALA A 102 -13.58 23.71 13.93
N PRO A 103 -13.41 24.81 13.16
CA PRO A 103 -13.71 24.88 11.72
C PRO A 103 -12.84 23.88 10.95
N ALA A 104 -13.20 23.52 9.72
CA ALA A 104 -12.34 22.65 8.89
C ALA A 104 -11.24 23.42 8.14
N GLN A 105 -11.37 24.75 8.04
CA GLN A 105 -10.43 25.64 7.37
C GLN A 105 -10.12 26.85 8.26
N ARG A 106 -8.88 27.33 8.19
CA ARG A 106 -8.39 28.54 8.86
C ARG A 106 -7.60 29.38 7.87
N GLU A 107 -7.92 30.67 7.79
CA GLU A 107 -7.09 31.65 7.09
C GLU A 107 -6.10 32.24 8.09
N VAL A 108 -4.82 32.30 7.70
CA VAL A 108 -3.79 32.95 8.49
C VAL A 108 -3.84 34.45 8.20
N GLU A 109 -4.17 35.24 9.22
CA GLU A 109 -4.44 36.67 9.06
C GLU A 109 -3.21 37.48 8.62
N GLU A 110 -2.03 37.13 9.15
CA GLU A 110 -0.78 37.84 8.90
C GLU A 110 0.19 37.01 8.05
N PRO A 111 1.01 37.64 7.18
CA PRO A 111 2.05 36.94 6.46
C PRO A 111 3.01 36.19 7.39
N ILE A 112 3.38 34.96 7.02
CA ILE A 112 4.40 34.19 7.74
C ILE A 112 5.76 34.59 7.18
N ALA A 113 6.51 35.42 7.91
CA ALA A 113 7.82 35.89 7.45
C ALA A 113 8.83 34.74 7.31
N ALA A 114 9.94 35.02 6.62
CA ALA A 114 11.03 34.06 6.48
C ALA A 114 11.62 33.70 7.86
N GLY A 115 11.67 32.40 8.16
CA GLY A 115 12.12 31.85 9.44
C GLY A 115 11.04 31.74 10.52
N ASP A 116 9.83 32.29 10.29
CA ASP A 116 8.77 32.30 11.28
C ASP A 116 7.86 31.06 11.23
N THR A 117 7.07 30.92 12.28
CA THR A 117 6.07 29.86 12.42
C THR A 117 4.72 30.42 12.84
N VAL A 118 3.63 29.87 12.34
CA VAL A 118 2.27 30.12 12.82
C VAL A 118 1.62 28.83 13.26
N THR A 119 0.64 28.90 14.17
CA THR A 119 -0.10 27.73 14.66
C THR A 119 -1.60 28.01 14.62
N GLU A 120 -2.32 27.13 13.93
CA GLU A 120 -3.78 27.15 13.82
C GLU A 120 -4.40 26.04 14.64
N SER A 121 -5.53 26.33 15.31
CA SER A 121 -6.22 25.39 16.20
C SER A 121 -7.58 24.96 15.66
N PHE A 122 -7.81 23.65 15.73
CA PHE A 122 -8.99 22.95 15.24
C PHE A 122 -9.60 22.14 16.38
N GLN A 123 -10.93 22.21 16.54
CA GLN A 123 -11.64 21.34 17.47
C GLN A 123 -12.04 20.06 16.75
N VAL A 124 -11.57 18.92 17.25
CA VAL A 124 -11.88 17.59 16.72
C VAL A 124 -12.72 16.84 17.75
N ARG A 125 -13.88 16.35 17.33
CA ARG A 125 -14.65 15.39 18.15
C ARG A 125 -14.13 13.99 17.87
N VAL A 126 -13.45 13.40 18.84
CA VAL A 126 -13.06 11.98 18.79
C VAL A 126 -14.34 11.16 18.97
N PRO A 127 -14.76 10.34 17.99
CA PRO A 127 -15.97 9.52 18.14
C PRO A 127 -15.68 8.29 19.01
N THR A 128 -16.72 7.55 19.38
CA THR A 128 -16.53 6.17 19.84
C THR A 128 -15.84 5.35 18.75
N LEU A 129 -14.70 4.75 19.07
CA LEU A 129 -13.86 3.99 18.15
C LEU A 129 -14.22 2.51 18.18
N ARG A 130 -14.08 1.85 17.02
CA ARG A 130 -14.32 0.41 16.91
C ARG A 130 -13.15 -0.37 17.50
N GLU A 131 -13.44 -1.54 18.04
CA GLU A 131 -12.42 -2.49 18.47
C GLU A 131 -11.57 -3.00 17.30
N GLY A 132 -10.39 -3.52 17.64
CA GLY A 132 -9.36 -4.00 16.70
C GLY A 132 -8.41 -2.89 16.24
N PHE A 133 -7.31 -3.27 15.61
CA PHE A 133 -6.34 -2.33 15.07
C PHE A 133 -6.98 -1.45 13.98
N ARG A 134 -6.84 -0.12 14.07
CA ARG A 134 -7.40 0.86 13.14
C ARG A 134 -6.42 1.99 12.89
N VAL A 135 -6.50 2.56 11.69
CA VAL A 135 -5.68 3.66 11.22
C VAL A 135 -6.54 4.91 11.05
N HIS A 136 -6.09 6.03 11.58
CA HIS A 136 -6.79 7.31 11.64
C HIS A 136 -5.90 8.42 11.04
N PRO A 137 -5.98 8.68 9.72
CA PRO A 137 -5.20 9.73 9.08
C PRO A 137 -5.82 11.11 9.33
N PHE A 138 -4.95 12.08 9.59
CA PHE A 138 -5.22 13.51 9.61
C PHE A 138 -4.36 14.19 8.56
N THR A 139 -4.98 14.93 7.66
CA THR A 139 -4.29 15.60 6.55
C THR A 139 -4.48 17.11 6.70
N ALA A 140 -3.37 17.84 6.82
CA ALA A 140 -3.36 19.29 6.69
C ALA A 140 -2.89 19.66 5.29
N THR A 141 -3.74 20.37 4.54
CA THR A 141 -3.38 21.00 3.28
C THR A 141 -3.20 22.48 3.53
N VAL A 142 -1.98 22.97 3.31
CA VAL A 142 -1.66 24.40 3.42
C VAL A 142 -1.48 24.94 2.02
N THR A 143 -2.20 26.01 1.68
CA THR A 143 -2.03 26.77 0.43
C THR A 143 -1.53 28.16 0.74
N TYR A 144 -0.65 28.71 -0.08
CA TYR A 144 -0.02 30.00 0.16
C TYR A 144 0.49 30.62 -1.14
N ASN A 145 0.73 31.93 -1.12
CA ASN A 145 1.54 32.63 -2.10
C ASN A 145 2.93 32.92 -1.53
N GLY A 146 3.92 33.09 -2.40
CA GLY A 146 5.30 33.36 -1.98
C GLY A 146 5.99 32.13 -1.38
N GLY A 147 6.69 32.31 -0.27
CA GLY A 147 7.43 31.25 0.41
C GLY A 147 8.48 30.58 -0.50
N ASP A 148 8.40 29.26 -0.62
CA ASP A 148 9.28 28.46 -1.48
C ASP A 148 8.80 28.35 -2.94
N GLY A 149 7.69 29.01 -3.29
CA GLY A 149 7.16 29.05 -4.66
C GLY A 149 6.34 27.83 -5.10
N HIS A 150 6.17 26.81 -4.25
CA HIS A 150 5.32 25.65 -4.57
C HIS A 150 3.82 25.95 -4.45
N GLY A 151 3.47 26.89 -3.58
CA GLY A 151 2.10 27.37 -3.35
C GLY A 151 1.19 26.41 -2.57
N THR A 152 1.63 25.18 -2.33
CA THR A 152 0.94 24.24 -1.46
C THR A 152 1.90 23.25 -0.83
N VAL A 153 1.57 22.81 0.38
CA VAL A 153 2.19 21.66 1.06
C VAL A 153 1.09 20.84 1.72
N VAL A 154 1.21 19.51 1.61
CA VAL A 154 0.30 18.56 2.25
C VAL A 154 1.10 17.77 3.26
N GLN A 155 0.60 17.71 4.49
CA GLN A 155 1.19 16.90 5.54
C GLN A 155 0.14 15.97 6.12
N GLU A 156 0.50 14.70 6.22
CA GLU A 156 -0.30 13.70 6.92
C GLU A 156 0.33 13.41 8.29
N ARG A 157 -0.55 13.19 9.27
CA ARG A 157 -0.26 12.51 10.53
C ARG A 157 -1.23 11.36 10.66
N VAL A 158 -0.70 10.17 10.89
CA VAL A 158 -1.49 8.97 11.13
C VAL A 158 -1.40 8.63 12.62
N GLN A 159 -2.56 8.33 13.20
CA GLN A 159 -2.66 7.73 14.53
C GLN A 159 -3.33 6.37 14.43
N THR A 160 -2.99 5.47 15.34
CA THR A 160 -3.56 4.13 15.39
C THR A 160 -4.32 3.91 16.69
N THR A 161 -5.28 3.00 16.68
CA THR A 161 -5.94 2.48 17.89
C THR A 161 -6.06 0.97 17.82
N GLY A 162 -6.30 0.34 18.97
CA GLY A 162 -6.23 -1.11 19.09
C GLY A 162 -4.79 -1.58 19.23
N THR A 163 -4.62 -2.83 19.63
CA THR A 163 -3.30 -3.42 19.85
C THR A 163 -2.90 -4.19 18.59
N PRO A 164 -1.77 -3.84 17.93
CA PRO A 164 -1.20 -4.70 16.89
C PRO A 164 -0.76 -6.04 17.51
N LEU A 165 -0.54 -7.05 16.68
CA LEU A 165 0.10 -8.29 17.11
C LEU A 165 1.49 -7.98 17.65
N ALA A 166 1.90 -8.64 18.73
CA ALA A 166 3.15 -8.31 19.41
C ALA A 166 4.39 -8.67 18.57
N SER A 167 4.24 -9.64 17.67
CA SER A 167 5.29 -10.12 16.77
C SER A 167 4.70 -10.82 15.54
N LEU A 168 5.54 -11.17 14.56
CA LEU A 168 5.09 -11.86 13.35
C LEU A 168 4.61 -13.28 13.68
N GLU A 169 5.20 -13.93 14.68
CA GLU A 169 4.85 -15.28 15.11
C GLU A 169 3.41 -15.39 15.60
N GLU A 170 2.86 -14.31 16.21
CA GLU A 170 1.43 -14.26 16.56
C GLU A 170 0.51 -14.18 15.33
N ALA A 171 1.05 -13.86 14.15
CA ALA A 171 0.35 -13.83 12.89
C ALA A 171 0.46 -15.16 12.11
N TYR A 172 1.22 -16.15 12.59
CA TYR A 172 1.35 -17.42 11.88
C TYR A 172 0.03 -18.17 11.83
N ASP A 173 -0.39 -18.48 10.60
CA ASP A 173 -1.70 -19.07 10.31
C ASP A 173 -1.65 -20.20 9.27
N ASN A 174 -0.48 -20.47 8.69
CA ASN A 174 -0.27 -21.47 7.67
C ASN A 174 0.92 -22.40 7.98
N VAL A 175 0.81 -23.67 7.58
CA VAL A 175 1.85 -24.69 7.72
C VAL A 175 2.62 -24.79 6.40
N GLY A 176 3.77 -24.15 6.34
CA GLY A 176 4.64 -24.05 5.18
C GLY A 176 5.62 -25.21 5.02
N ALA A 177 6.07 -25.82 6.13
CA ALA A 177 7.00 -26.95 6.13
C ALA A 177 6.48 -28.15 6.94
N THR A 178 6.68 -29.36 6.42
CA THR A 178 6.32 -30.63 7.08
C THR A 178 7.46 -31.63 7.02
N THR A 179 7.41 -32.66 7.86
CA THR A 179 8.15 -33.91 7.67
C THR A 179 7.25 -34.93 6.98
N LEU A 180 7.81 -36.09 6.62
CA LEU A 180 7.00 -37.22 6.14
C LEU A 180 5.96 -37.73 7.16
N ASP A 181 6.16 -37.46 8.45
CA ASP A 181 5.22 -37.86 9.51
C ASP A 181 4.10 -36.82 9.73
N THR A 182 4.25 -35.59 9.22
CA THR A 182 3.31 -34.48 9.43
C THR A 182 2.69 -33.92 8.14
N LEU A 183 2.79 -34.67 7.02
CA LEU A 183 2.27 -34.28 5.70
C LEU A 183 0.83 -33.76 5.71
N ALA A 184 -0.03 -34.35 6.55
CA ALA A 184 -1.45 -34.01 6.61
C ALA A 184 -1.74 -32.58 7.10
N GLU A 185 -0.76 -31.94 7.75
CA GLU A 185 -0.91 -30.58 8.28
C GLU A 185 -0.47 -29.50 7.29
N GLY A 186 0.33 -29.85 6.27
CA GLY A 186 0.91 -28.90 5.33
C GLY A 186 -0.09 -28.36 4.32
N ASP A 187 -0.03 -27.06 4.01
CA ASP A 187 -0.88 -26.44 2.99
C ASP A 187 -0.30 -25.11 2.47
N PHE A 188 0.97 -25.08 2.10
CA PHE A 188 1.66 -23.87 1.63
C PHE A 188 1.02 -23.28 0.36
N ASP A 189 0.59 -24.13 -0.58
CA ASP A 189 0.04 -23.70 -1.87
C ASP A 189 -1.49 -23.81 -1.99
N GLY A 190 -2.18 -24.21 -0.91
CA GLY A 190 -3.63 -24.45 -0.91
C GLY A 190 -4.05 -25.80 -1.52
N GLU A 191 -3.09 -26.64 -1.94
CA GLU A 191 -3.32 -27.99 -2.45
C GLU A 191 -2.79 -29.09 -1.51
N GLY A 192 -2.43 -28.75 -0.27
CA GLY A 192 -1.85 -29.65 0.72
C GLY A 192 -0.35 -29.92 0.51
N ASN A 193 0.33 -29.15 -0.35
CA ASN A 193 1.77 -29.29 -0.52
C ASN A 193 2.54 -28.34 0.41
N SER A 194 3.75 -28.71 0.80
CA SER A 194 4.60 -27.92 1.69
C SER A 194 6.08 -28.10 1.34
N PHE A 195 6.95 -27.23 1.86
CA PHE A 195 8.38 -27.52 1.89
C PHE A 195 8.65 -28.82 2.67
N SER A 196 9.67 -29.58 2.26
CA SER A 196 10.21 -30.69 3.07
C SER A 196 11.16 -30.12 4.12
N ALA A 197 10.85 -30.33 5.39
CA ALA A 197 11.70 -29.92 6.50
C ALA A 197 13.08 -30.60 6.45
N GLU A 198 13.15 -31.84 5.96
CA GLU A 198 14.41 -32.55 5.75
C GLU A 198 15.28 -31.87 4.68
N GLN A 199 14.69 -31.46 3.55
CA GLN A 199 15.41 -30.73 2.51
C GLN A 199 15.80 -29.30 2.93
N LEU A 200 14.96 -28.63 3.73
CA LEU A 200 15.30 -27.34 4.32
C LEU A 200 16.48 -27.45 5.28
N SER A 201 16.52 -28.47 6.14
CA SER A 201 17.66 -28.76 7.03
C SER A 201 18.93 -29.04 6.22
N GLU A 202 18.87 -29.82 5.14
CA GLU A 202 20.01 -30.03 4.23
C GLU A 202 20.50 -28.73 3.57
N ALA A 203 19.61 -27.75 3.38
CA ALA A 203 19.92 -26.40 2.90
C ALA A 203 20.37 -25.43 4.03
N GLY A 204 20.49 -25.90 5.27
CA GLY A 204 20.89 -25.10 6.43
C GLY A 204 19.78 -24.28 7.07
N VAL A 205 18.51 -24.55 6.72
CA VAL A 205 17.32 -23.87 7.22
C VAL A 205 16.57 -24.80 8.17
N GLU A 206 17.10 -24.92 9.39
CA GLU A 206 16.47 -25.65 10.48
C GLU A 206 15.60 -24.71 11.35
N SER A 207 14.78 -25.26 12.25
CA SER A 207 14.04 -24.49 13.26
C SER A 207 14.96 -23.52 13.99
N GLY A 208 14.64 -22.22 13.96
CA GLY A 208 15.44 -21.18 14.61
C GLY A 208 16.79 -20.87 13.94
N ALA A 209 17.08 -21.41 12.75
CA ALA A 209 18.31 -21.13 12.03
C ALA A 209 18.37 -19.68 11.56
N HIS A 210 19.57 -19.08 11.59
CA HIS A 210 19.80 -17.76 11.03
C HIS A 210 20.15 -17.84 9.54
N VAL A 211 19.48 -17.03 8.73
CA VAL A 211 19.70 -16.94 7.28
C VAL A 211 19.83 -15.47 6.88
N THR A 212 20.62 -15.19 5.85
CA THR A 212 20.87 -13.81 5.40
C THR A 212 20.26 -13.55 4.04
N GLY A 213 19.70 -12.36 3.84
CA GLY A 213 19.23 -11.90 2.54
C GLY A 213 18.72 -10.46 2.59
N ALA A 214 18.71 -9.77 1.46
CA ALA A 214 18.29 -8.38 1.34
C ALA A 214 18.92 -7.42 2.39
N GLY A 215 20.16 -7.71 2.81
CA GLY A 215 20.90 -6.94 3.81
C GLY A 215 20.56 -7.22 5.28
N ALA A 216 19.60 -8.12 5.56
CA ALA A 216 19.23 -8.52 6.91
C ALA A 216 19.73 -9.92 7.29
N GLU A 217 19.81 -10.18 8.60
CA GLU A 217 19.88 -11.51 9.19
C GLU A 217 18.50 -11.85 9.73
N PHE A 218 17.85 -12.85 9.13
CA PHE A 218 16.56 -13.37 9.51
C PHE A 218 16.71 -14.60 10.42
N THR A 219 15.66 -14.90 11.16
CA THR A 219 15.49 -16.16 11.89
C THR A 219 14.41 -16.98 11.22
N TRP A 220 14.76 -18.17 10.74
CA TRP A 220 13.75 -19.14 10.29
C TRP A 220 12.84 -19.50 11.47
N PRO A 221 11.51 -19.60 11.27
CA PRO A 221 10.55 -19.91 12.33
C PRO A 221 11.03 -21.02 13.28
N ASP A 222 11.05 -20.72 14.58
CA ASP A 222 11.43 -21.69 15.62
C ASP A 222 10.22 -22.47 16.11
N VAL A 223 9.67 -23.30 15.21
CA VAL A 223 8.47 -24.12 15.45
C VAL A 223 8.68 -25.54 14.91
N GLU A 224 7.94 -26.50 15.48
CA GLU A 224 7.97 -27.88 15.00
C GLU A 224 7.35 -27.97 13.59
N ALA A 225 7.98 -28.72 12.67
CA ALA A 225 7.45 -28.93 11.32
C ALA A 225 6.06 -29.61 11.37
N GLY A 226 5.12 -29.10 10.59
CA GLY A 226 3.69 -29.46 10.70
C GLY A 226 2.88 -28.54 11.62
N THR A 227 3.49 -27.47 12.14
CA THR A 227 2.77 -26.38 12.83
C THR A 227 2.87 -25.08 12.02
N ALA A 228 2.06 -24.08 12.37
CA ALA A 228 2.05 -22.83 11.64
C ALA A 228 3.40 -22.11 11.77
N ASP A 229 4.04 -21.82 10.65
CA ASP A 229 5.40 -21.29 10.55
C ASP A 229 5.48 -20.02 9.70
N ASN A 230 4.36 -19.58 9.12
CA ASN A 230 4.34 -18.37 8.33
C ASN A 230 2.99 -17.65 8.46
N ALA A 231 3.05 -16.34 8.26
CA ALA A 231 1.87 -15.50 8.17
C ALA A 231 1.49 -15.35 6.69
N THR A 232 0.29 -15.81 6.36
CA THR A 232 -0.35 -15.50 5.08
C THR A 232 -0.76 -14.02 5.10
N ALA A 233 -0.18 -13.20 4.23
CA ALA A 233 -0.34 -11.75 4.31
C ALA A 233 -1.82 -11.33 4.06
N GLY A 234 -2.53 -10.99 5.13
CA GLY A 234 -3.96 -10.63 5.12
C GLY A 234 -4.23 -9.17 5.50
N GLY A 235 -3.18 -8.39 5.81
CA GLY A 235 -3.28 -7.00 6.24
C GLY A 235 -3.19 -6.81 7.75
N GLU A 236 -2.60 -7.78 8.44
CA GLU A 236 -2.34 -7.77 9.88
C GLU A 236 -1.38 -6.64 10.23
N ALA A 237 -1.60 -5.99 11.37
CA ALA A 237 -0.69 -5.02 11.93
C ALA A 237 0.17 -5.69 13.01
N ILE A 238 1.48 -5.56 12.87
CA ILE A 238 2.48 -6.24 13.70
C ILE A 238 3.42 -5.18 14.28
N SER A 239 3.63 -5.23 15.59
CA SER A 239 4.64 -4.40 16.26
C SER A 239 6.03 -4.76 15.77
N LEU A 240 6.80 -3.73 15.41
CA LEU A 240 8.20 -3.86 15.04
C LEU A 240 8.92 -2.58 15.47
N SER A 241 10.07 -2.72 16.13
CA SER A 241 10.88 -1.59 16.57
C SER A 241 12.24 -1.59 15.89
N GLY A 242 12.68 -0.42 15.44
CA GLY A 242 14.01 -0.24 14.87
C GLY A 242 14.08 0.97 13.96
N SER A 243 15.28 1.31 13.52
CA SER A 243 15.53 2.34 12.51
C SER A 243 16.66 1.87 11.60
N GLY A 244 16.53 2.13 10.32
CA GLY A 244 17.41 1.57 9.31
C GLY A 244 17.14 2.12 7.92
N SER A 245 17.81 1.59 6.91
CA SER A 245 17.59 1.99 5.51
C SER A 245 16.40 1.29 4.88
N ASP A 246 16.12 0.05 5.29
CA ASP A 246 15.13 -0.82 4.66
C ASP A 246 14.43 -1.71 5.70
N LEU A 247 13.23 -2.17 5.34
CA LEU A 247 12.54 -3.26 6.00
C LEU A 247 12.60 -4.46 5.06
N ALA A 248 13.31 -5.50 5.48
CA ALA A 248 13.48 -6.73 4.74
C ALA A 248 12.49 -7.79 5.22
N PHE A 249 12.09 -8.68 4.31
CA PHE A 249 11.16 -9.78 4.53
C PHE A 249 11.77 -11.07 4.01
N LEU A 250 11.71 -12.12 4.83
CA LEU A 250 11.91 -13.50 4.40
C LEU A 250 10.55 -14.05 3.99
N ALA A 251 10.36 -14.36 2.71
CA ALA A 251 9.05 -14.68 2.17
C ALA A 251 9.11 -15.67 1.01
N SER A 252 7.98 -16.30 0.71
CA SER A 252 7.78 -17.05 -0.52
C SER A 252 6.36 -16.91 -1.03
N GLY A 253 6.18 -16.94 -2.35
CA GLY A 253 4.87 -16.81 -2.96
C GLY A 253 4.22 -18.18 -3.23
N SER A 254 2.92 -18.32 -2.97
CA SER A 254 2.15 -19.50 -3.41
C SER A 254 1.44 -19.27 -4.75
N GLY A 255 1.33 -18.02 -5.20
CA GLY A 255 0.68 -17.62 -6.46
C GLY A 255 1.61 -16.91 -7.46
N MET A 256 1.13 -16.72 -8.69
CA MET A 256 1.90 -16.04 -9.76
C MET A 256 1.99 -14.51 -9.59
N ASN A 257 1.10 -13.92 -8.79
CA ASN A 257 0.98 -12.49 -8.56
C ASN A 257 1.11 -12.17 -7.06
N ALA A 258 2.09 -12.76 -6.38
CA ALA A 258 2.41 -12.50 -4.97
C ALA A 258 3.07 -11.11 -4.81
N THR A 259 2.27 -10.07 -5.05
CA THR A 259 2.64 -8.65 -4.96
C THR A 259 1.63 -7.91 -4.08
N GLY A 260 2.11 -7.02 -3.22
CA GLY A 260 1.23 -6.16 -2.43
C GLY A 260 1.96 -5.04 -1.70
N THR A 261 1.20 -4.11 -1.13
CA THR A 261 1.75 -2.93 -0.44
C THR A 261 1.82 -3.17 1.05
N ALA A 262 3.02 -3.11 1.61
CA ALA A 262 3.23 -3.01 3.06
C ALA A 262 3.24 -1.54 3.48
N THR A 263 2.72 -1.26 4.67
CA THR A 263 2.69 0.09 5.26
C THR A 263 3.50 0.08 6.54
N VAL A 264 4.40 1.05 6.70
CA VAL A 264 5.21 1.24 7.90
C VAL A 264 4.70 2.47 8.63
N PHE A 265 4.38 2.30 9.92
CA PHE A 265 4.01 3.38 10.83
C PHE A 265 5.21 3.71 11.70
N TYR A 266 5.54 5.00 11.76
CA TYR A 266 6.64 5.51 12.57
C TYR A 266 6.12 6.16 13.84
N THR A 267 6.93 6.12 14.90
CA THR A 267 6.60 6.69 16.22
C THR A 267 6.32 8.20 16.21
N ASP A 268 6.75 8.93 15.17
CA ASP A 268 6.45 10.35 15.00
C ASP A 268 5.06 10.61 14.41
N GLY A 269 4.32 9.56 14.06
CA GLY A 269 2.99 9.60 13.44
C GLY A 269 3.04 9.78 11.92
N THR A 270 4.21 9.69 11.28
CA THR A 270 4.29 9.59 9.82
C THR A 270 4.22 8.13 9.36
N THR A 271 4.00 7.93 8.08
CA THR A 271 3.98 6.60 7.45
C THR A 271 4.79 6.59 6.16
N SER A 272 5.25 5.41 5.78
CA SER A 272 5.75 5.12 4.43
C SER A 272 5.11 3.83 3.91
N THR A 273 5.22 3.61 2.61
CA THR A 273 4.70 2.39 1.97
C THR A 273 5.72 1.85 0.99
N GLY A 274 5.76 0.53 0.85
CA GLY A 274 6.57 -0.13 -0.17
C GLY A 274 5.83 -1.29 -0.80
N THR A 275 6.14 -1.56 -2.06
CA THR A 275 5.58 -2.72 -2.76
C THR A 275 6.52 -3.91 -2.58
N ILE A 276 6.02 -4.97 -1.97
CA ILE A 276 6.68 -6.27 -1.89
C ILE A 276 6.23 -7.07 -3.10
N SER A 277 7.15 -7.76 -3.76
CA SER A 277 6.85 -8.72 -4.83
C SER A 277 7.78 -9.92 -4.67
N VAL A 278 7.19 -11.10 -4.51
CA VAL A 278 7.91 -12.34 -4.20
C VAL A 278 7.61 -13.36 -5.30
N PRO A 279 8.59 -14.11 -5.80
CA PRO A 279 8.32 -15.21 -6.72
C PRO A 279 7.40 -16.25 -6.10
N ASN A 280 6.69 -16.94 -6.96
CA ASN A 280 6.14 -18.24 -6.61
C ASN A 280 7.29 -19.15 -6.13
N TRP A 281 7.07 -19.97 -5.11
CA TRP A 281 8.04 -20.88 -4.55
C TRP A 281 8.70 -21.79 -5.60
N THR A 282 8.05 -22.07 -6.75
CA THR A 282 8.67 -22.79 -7.86
C THR A 282 9.61 -21.95 -8.74
N GLY A 283 9.89 -20.69 -8.39
CA GLY A 283 10.77 -19.77 -9.13
C GLY A 283 10.14 -18.94 -10.24
N ALA A 284 8.82 -19.00 -10.43
CA ALA A 284 8.11 -18.26 -11.48
C ALA A 284 7.32 -17.07 -10.92
N GLY A 285 6.76 -16.23 -11.78
CA GLY A 285 5.81 -15.18 -11.37
C GLY A 285 6.46 -13.84 -11.02
N ALA A 286 5.92 -13.15 -10.01
CA ALA A 286 6.32 -11.80 -9.64
C ALA A 286 7.79 -11.73 -9.18
N ASN A 287 8.49 -10.67 -9.59
CA ASN A 287 9.89 -10.41 -9.20
C ASN A 287 10.83 -11.63 -9.29
N PRO A 288 10.96 -12.28 -10.46
CA PRO A 288 11.71 -13.52 -10.61
C PRO A 288 13.22 -13.41 -10.27
N ASP A 289 13.72 -12.17 -10.14
CA ASP A 289 15.11 -11.85 -9.80
C ASP A 289 15.31 -11.60 -8.30
N ALA A 290 14.32 -11.89 -7.44
CA ALA A 290 14.45 -11.81 -5.99
C ALA A 290 15.59 -12.70 -5.47
N GLU A 291 16.24 -12.25 -4.39
CA GLU A 291 17.35 -12.98 -3.80
C GLU A 291 16.86 -14.31 -3.21
N VAL A 292 17.41 -15.42 -3.68
CA VAL A 292 17.12 -16.76 -3.14
C VAL A 292 17.92 -16.95 -1.86
N VAL A 293 17.23 -17.11 -0.74
CA VAL A 293 17.83 -17.40 0.57
C VAL A 293 18.03 -18.89 0.76
N ALA A 294 17.03 -19.68 0.35
CA ALA A 294 17.07 -21.13 0.40
C ALA A 294 16.40 -21.74 -0.84
N ALA A 295 16.90 -22.89 -1.27
CA ALA A 295 16.33 -23.66 -2.37
C ALA A 295 16.45 -25.15 -2.05
N THR A 296 15.35 -25.86 -2.21
CA THR A 296 15.23 -27.30 -1.94
C THR A 296 14.84 -28.05 -3.21
N SER A 297 15.32 -29.29 -3.34
CA SER A 297 14.84 -30.21 -4.37
C SER A 297 13.56 -30.84 -3.87
N GLY A 298 12.53 -30.97 -4.71
CA GLY A 298 11.29 -31.62 -4.31
C GLY A 298 10.50 -30.90 -3.22
N ARG A 299 9.32 -31.46 -2.92
CA ARG A 299 8.40 -30.95 -1.91
C ARG A 299 7.69 -32.09 -1.22
N ASN A 300 7.11 -31.81 -0.08
CA ASN A 300 6.15 -32.71 0.53
C ASN A 300 4.77 -32.50 -0.11
N THR A 301 4.12 -33.60 -0.45
CA THR A 301 2.76 -33.66 -1.00
C THR A 301 1.89 -34.54 -0.10
N PRO A 302 0.56 -34.52 -0.25
CA PRO A 302 -0.32 -35.42 0.52
C PRO A 302 0.00 -36.92 0.35
N ASP A 303 0.65 -37.30 -0.76
CA ASP A 303 1.02 -38.69 -1.08
C ASP A 303 2.47 -39.05 -0.65
N GLY A 304 3.21 -38.11 -0.07
CA GLY A 304 4.61 -38.26 0.30
C GLY A 304 5.54 -37.22 -0.33
N TYR A 305 6.83 -37.38 -0.09
CA TYR A 305 7.85 -36.58 -0.76
C TYR A 305 7.87 -36.85 -2.26
N GLY A 306 7.90 -35.80 -3.07
CA GLY A 306 7.79 -35.89 -4.50
C GLY A 306 8.30 -34.65 -5.23
N ASN A 307 8.07 -34.61 -6.55
CA ASN A 307 8.53 -33.54 -7.43
C ASN A 307 10.05 -33.26 -7.34
N GLU A 308 10.86 -34.29 -7.13
CA GLU A 308 12.31 -34.19 -6.87
C GLU A 308 13.11 -33.38 -7.92
N ASN A 309 12.64 -33.31 -9.16
CA ASN A 309 13.28 -32.51 -10.22
C ASN A 309 12.90 -31.01 -10.18
N GLY A 310 11.94 -30.64 -9.35
CA GLY A 310 11.52 -29.26 -9.12
C GLY A 310 12.36 -28.61 -8.03
N THR A 311 12.49 -27.29 -8.11
CA THR A 311 13.15 -26.46 -7.10
C THR A 311 12.11 -25.62 -6.39
N TYR A 312 12.16 -25.60 -5.06
CA TYR A 312 11.25 -24.84 -4.20
C TYR A 312 12.06 -23.92 -3.30
N SER A 313 11.75 -22.62 -3.36
CA SER A 313 12.63 -21.57 -2.82
C SER A 313 11.95 -20.62 -1.83
N VAL A 314 12.76 -20.12 -0.91
CA VAL A 314 12.47 -19.00 -0.01
C VAL A 314 13.33 -17.82 -0.44
N TYR A 315 12.75 -16.63 -0.43
CA TYR A 315 13.34 -15.41 -0.96
C TYR A 315 13.48 -14.33 0.11
N ALA A 316 14.41 -13.42 -0.13
CA ALA A 316 14.50 -12.15 0.59
C ALA A 316 14.15 -10.99 -0.34
N VAL A 317 13.34 -10.06 0.18
CA VAL A 317 12.93 -8.83 -0.50
C VAL A 317 12.87 -7.70 0.52
N SER A 318 12.95 -6.45 0.08
CA SER A 318 12.89 -5.31 0.99
C SER A 318 12.11 -4.12 0.42
N ILE A 319 11.72 -3.22 1.32
CA ILE A 319 11.19 -1.91 0.99
C ILE A 319 12.00 -0.84 1.72
N PRO A 320 12.17 0.36 1.13
CA PRO A 320 12.91 1.43 1.79
C PRO A 320 12.16 1.93 3.03
N LEU A 321 12.92 2.25 4.07
CA LEU A 321 12.46 3.02 5.22
C LEU A 321 12.85 4.49 5.07
N GLU A 322 12.07 5.37 5.67
CA GLU A 322 12.43 6.76 5.84
C GLU A 322 13.61 6.87 6.82
N GLN A 323 14.68 7.52 6.38
CA GLN A 323 15.90 7.69 7.17
C GLN A 323 15.61 8.37 8.51
N ASP A 324 16.36 7.96 9.53
CA ASP A 324 16.31 8.49 10.90
C ASP A 324 14.95 8.34 11.62
N LYS A 325 14.01 7.57 11.07
CA LYS A 325 12.72 7.29 11.71
C LYS A 325 12.72 5.95 12.44
N GLN A 326 12.06 5.94 13.60
CA GLN A 326 11.83 4.74 14.39
C GLN A 326 10.51 4.09 13.98
N VAL A 327 10.58 2.87 13.46
CA VAL A 327 9.44 2.01 13.16
C VAL A 327 8.70 1.68 14.46
N GLU A 328 7.37 1.68 14.39
CA GLU A 328 6.47 1.31 15.48
C GLU A 328 5.63 0.08 15.12
N THR A 329 5.11 0.04 13.90
CA THR A 329 4.20 -1.01 13.43
C THR A 329 4.37 -1.19 11.93
N VAL A 330 4.28 -2.43 11.48
CA VAL A 330 4.21 -2.80 10.07
C VAL A 330 2.84 -3.42 9.82
N MET A 331 2.13 -2.93 8.81
CA MET A 331 0.94 -3.60 8.29
C MET A 331 1.33 -4.39 7.05
N LEU A 332 1.15 -5.71 7.10
CA LEU A 332 1.45 -6.60 5.99
C LEU A 332 0.58 -6.27 4.76
N PRO A 333 0.98 -6.69 3.54
CA PRO A 333 0.11 -6.60 2.39
C PRO A 333 -1.18 -7.40 2.55
N GLY A 334 -2.27 -6.96 1.92
CA GLY A 334 -3.51 -7.74 1.82
C GLY A 334 -3.49 -8.67 0.60
N ASN A 335 -2.56 -9.62 0.55
CA ASN A 335 -2.46 -10.62 -0.53
C ASN A 335 -2.01 -11.97 0.03
N GLY A 336 -2.96 -12.87 0.26
CA GLY A 336 -2.70 -14.19 0.84
C GLY A 336 -1.94 -15.18 -0.06
N SER A 337 -1.43 -14.74 -1.21
CA SER A 337 -0.40 -15.49 -1.94
C SER A 337 1.03 -15.17 -1.49
N ILE A 338 1.22 -14.24 -0.53
CA ILE A 338 2.51 -13.90 0.07
C ILE A 338 2.56 -14.56 1.46
N HIS A 339 3.54 -15.42 1.66
CA HIS A 339 3.81 -16.07 2.95
C HIS A 339 5.07 -15.45 3.55
N VAL A 340 4.97 -14.87 4.74
CA VAL A 340 6.07 -14.18 5.44
C VAL A 340 6.54 -15.06 6.60
N PHE A 341 7.83 -15.40 6.60
CA PHE A 341 8.49 -16.24 7.60
C PHE A 341 9.28 -15.41 8.63
N ASP A 342 9.76 -14.23 8.24
CA ASP A 342 10.40 -13.27 9.16
C ASP A 342 10.41 -11.87 8.52
N MET A 343 10.59 -10.82 9.34
CA MET A 343 10.83 -9.45 8.89
C MET A 343 11.80 -8.72 9.81
N GLN A 344 12.74 -7.98 9.22
CA GLN A 344 13.86 -7.37 9.94
C GLN A 344 14.17 -5.96 9.41
N VAL A 345 14.55 -5.06 10.31
CA VAL A 345 15.07 -3.74 9.93
C VAL A 345 16.54 -3.87 9.54
N VAL A 346 16.90 -3.38 8.35
CA VAL A 346 18.27 -3.36 7.84
C VAL A 346 18.98 -2.09 8.34
N GLY A 347 20.11 -2.25 9.03
CA GLY A 347 20.90 -1.15 9.61
C GLY A 347 21.71 -0.33 8.63
#